data_AF-A0A840W2T3-F1
#
_entry.id   AF-A0A840W2T3-F1
#
_cell.length_a   1.000
_cell.length_b   1.000
_cell.length_c   1.000
_cell.angle_alpha   90.00
_cell.angle_beta   90.00
_cell.angle_gamma   90.00
#
_symmetry.space_group_name_H-M   'P 1'
#
loop_
_entity.id
_entity.type
_entity.pdbx_description
1 polymer ?
#
loop_
_entity_poly.entity_id
_entity_poly.type
_entity_poly.pdbx_seq_one_letter_code
_entity_poly.pdbx_strand_id
1 'polypeptide(L)'
;MTYDHRMVQTATLGGRLSYDPVFLPMERHLALEFKDRDPEATFWCGELLGGCGGQLGVKIYWEKVAHFAHHSSTNQCTRQFGGIDSADHLFAGKHVNRWLSANGLTQREPRFEGDFDTGGTCHRLTLPAIGEEPTILFEFTKHVNPGVQRLLSQGLDRPQAWFVQNNSELVQRLTRTDGHALRFRMRTEGFERRVDVGTTSPDGQTWWRPIEECSLEIEHRSSPPPMALPKPVVAPAPMPNPRARGRSREPGQILPHPRIERLRTALKQGDWKEARQSSDRLLWLLKGAKDIGITHYRGEAEELLEISRKALRHLMPRATLTVHSQERVTAPSTTPVPAPRQSQPTPKTAGIPTQPRRSKNKKQNRRRGSTSAVPAQRSELATKVDENALLKLQERFNNQRQ
;
A
#
# COMPACT_ATOMS: atom_id res chain seq x y z
N MET A 1 14.56 -7.76 10.29
CA MET A 1 15.74 -7.77 9.41
C MET A 1 15.52 -6.68 8.38
N THR A 2 16.42 -5.71 8.27
CA THR A 2 16.30 -4.64 7.27
C THR A 2 16.83 -5.19 5.95
N TYR A 3 15.94 -5.40 4.98
CA TYR A 3 16.32 -5.94 3.67
C TYR A 3 17.17 -4.91 2.90
N ASP A 4 18.26 -5.35 2.27
CA ASP A 4 19.05 -4.46 1.40
C ASP A 4 18.29 -4.23 0.10
N HIS A 5 17.64 -3.07 -0.01
CA HIS A 5 16.84 -2.67 -1.16
C HIS A 5 17.67 -2.37 -2.42
N ARG A 6 19.01 -2.46 -2.36
CA ARG A 6 19.88 -2.32 -3.54
C ARG A 6 19.89 -3.57 -4.42
N MET A 7 19.32 -4.68 -3.95
CA MET A 7 19.37 -5.96 -4.66
C MET A 7 18.23 -6.05 -5.69
N VAL A 8 18.54 -6.56 -6.88
CA VAL A 8 17.54 -6.71 -7.96
C VAL A 8 16.61 -7.88 -7.64
N GLN A 9 15.32 -7.59 -7.49
CA GLN A 9 14.27 -8.55 -7.15
C GLN A 9 13.35 -8.85 -8.33
N THR A 10 13.43 -8.11 -9.44
CA THR A 10 12.56 -8.30 -10.60
C THR A 10 13.35 -8.41 -11.90
N ALA A 11 12.81 -9.19 -12.83
CA ALA A 11 13.35 -9.45 -14.14
C ALA A 11 12.20 -9.62 -15.15
N THR A 12 12.53 -9.67 -16.43
CA THR A 12 11.60 -10.07 -17.50
C THR A 12 11.96 -11.47 -18.00
N LEU A 13 10.94 -12.27 -18.35
CA LEU A 13 11.12 -13.61 -18.91
C LEU A 13 11.35 -13.56 -20.42
N GLY A 14 12.25 -14.43 -20.92
CA GLY A 14 12.42 -14.71 -22.35
C GLY A 14 13.16 -13.63 -23.16
N GLY A 15 13.26 -12.39 -22.67
CA GLY A 15 14.06 -11.37 -23.34
C GLY A 15 14.04 -9.99 -22.68
N ARG A 16 14.92 -9.10 -23.16
CA ARG A 16 15.10 -7.74 -22.65
C ARG A 16 13.92 -6.78 -22.91
N LEU A 17 13.15 -7.01 -23.96
CA LEU A 17 11.96 -6.22 -24.33
C LEU A 17 10.64 -6.87 -23.89
N SER A 18 10.71 -7.98 -23.15
CA SER A 18 9.53 -8.76 -22.78
C SER A 18 8.60 -7.99 -21.82
N TYR A 19 7.31 -8.18 -22.00
CA TYR A 19 6.26 -7.64 -21.12
C TYR A 19 5.86 -8.62 -20.02
N ASP A 20 6.58 -9.74 -19.89
CA ASP A 20 6.30 -10.77 -18.89
C ASP A 20 7.23 -10.61 -17.68
N PRO A 21 6.77 -9.95 -16.60
CA PRO A 21 7.58 -9.72 -15.42
C PRO A 21 7.59 -10.95 -14.51
N VAL A 22 8.70 -11.09 -13.79
CA VAL A 22 8.82 -11.97 -12.64
C VAL A 22 9.44 -11.22 -11.48
N PHE A 23 9.14 -11.66 -10.27
CA PHE A 23 9.91 -11.29 -9.10
C PHE A 23 10.43 -12.54 -8.40
N LEU A 24 11.64 -12.44 -7.87
CA LEU A 24 12.26 -13.47 -7.07
C LEU A 24 11.95 -13.20 -5.60
N PRO A 25 11.35 -14.14 -4.85
CA PRO A 25 11.16 -13.96 -3.42
C PRO A 25 12.49 -13.89 -2.68
N MET A 26 12.51 -13.12 -1.60
CA MET A 26 13.70 -12.90 -0.80
C MET A 26 14.06 -14.14 0.04
N GLU A 27 13.04 -14.89 0.48
CA GLU A 27 13.18 -16.07 1.30
C GLU A 27 13.76 -17.22 0.48
N ARG A 28 14.87 -17.80 0.96
CA ARG A 28 15.59 -18.87 0.26
C ARG A 28 14.72 -20.04 -0.20
N HIS A 29 13.82 -20.53 0.65
CA HIS A 29 12.97 -21.69 0.30
C HIS A 29 12.01 -21.35 -0.85
N LEU A 30 11.43 -20.15 -0.85
CA LEU A 30 10.60 -19.67 -1.95
C LEU A 30 11.44 -19.39 -3.19
N ALA A 31 12.65 -18.85 -3.06
CA ALA A 31 13.56 -18.64 -4.19
C ALA A 31 13.98 -19.96 -4.86
N LEU A 32 14.14 -21.04 -4.09
CA LEU A 32 14.38 -22.38 -4.61
C LEU A 32 13.14 -22.88 -5.37
N GLU A 33 11.95 -22.79 -4.78
CA GLU A 33 10.69 -23.15 -5.45
C GLU A 33 10.45 -22.34 -6.73
N PHE A 34 10.77 -21.04 -6.73
CA PHE A 34 10.72 -20.18 -7.90
C PHE A 34 11.61 -20.72 -9.02
N LYS A 35 12.85 -21.08 -8.70
CA LYS A 35 13.81 -21.61 -9.67
C LYS A 35 13.36 -22.96 -10.22
N ASP A 36 12.80 -23.81 -9.37
CA ASP A 36 12.39 -25.16 -9.75
C ASP A 36 11.11 -25.17 -10.60
N ARG A 37 10.29 -24.12 -10.56
CA ARG A 37 9.04 -24.02 -11.34
C ARG A 37 9.29 -23.98 -12.85
N ASP A 38 10.37 -23.33 -13.29
CA ASP A 38 10.72 -23.23 -14.70
C ASP A 38 12.26 -23.25 -14.87
N PRO A 39 12.87 -24.44 -14.96
CA PRO A 39 14.31 -24.59 -15.05
C PRO A 39 14.94 -23.98 -16.31
N GLU A 40 14.16 -23.88 -17.39
CA GLU A 40 14.61 -23.37 -18.69
C GLU A 40 14.36 -21.87 -18.86
N ALA A 41 13.70 -21.22 -17.88
CA ALA A 41 13.45 -19.80 -17.90
C ALA A 41 14.74 -18.99 -18.00
N THR A 42 14.76 -18.05 -18.95
CA THR A 42 15.81 -17.03 -19.01
C THR A 42 15.29 -15.72 -18.44
N PHE A 43 16.08 -15.14 -17.52
CA PHE A 43 15.76 -13.90 -16.84
C PHE A 43 16.60 -12.75 -17.40
N TRP A 44 15.99 -11.59 -17.56
CA TRP A 44 16.63 -10.45 -18.19
C TRP A 44 16.46 -9.19 -17.35
N CYS A 45 17.50 -8.35 -17.34
CA CYS A 45 17.45 -7.01 -16.79
C CYS A 45 16.70 -6.11 -17.79
N GLY A 46 15.39 -6.30 -17.87
CA GLY A 46 14.56 -5.76 -18.95
C GLY A 46 14.66 -4.23 -19.09
N GLU A 47 14.57 -3.75 -20.33
CA GLU A 47 14.70 -2.32 -20.65
C GLU A 47 13.54 -1.52 -20.06
N LEU A 48 12.32 -2.08 -20.08
CA LEU A 48 11.15 -1.49 -19.39
C LEU A 48 11.25 -1.52 -17.86
N LEU A 49 12.25 -2.20 -17.28
CA LEU A 49 12.54 -2.09 -15.84
C LEU A 49 13.60 -1.01 -15.54
N GLY A 50 13.97 -0.20 -16.55
CA GLY A 50 15.16 0.66 -16.50
C GLY A 50 16.46 -0.14 -16.49
N GLY A 51 16.42 -1.38 -16.97
CA GLY A 51 17.56 -2.30 -17.02
C GLY A 51 18.42 -2.11 -18.25
N CYS A 52 19.62 -2.73 -18.24
CA CYS A 52 20.56 -2.65 -19.35
C CYS A 52 20.33 -3.69 -20.46
N GLY A 53 19.28 -4.51 -20.35
CA GLY A 53 18.98 -5.60 -21.27
C GLY A 53 19.89 -6.83 -21.16
N GLY A 54 20.80 -6.87 -20.17
CA GLY A 54 21.66 -8.02 -19.93
C GLY A 54 20.94 -9.20 -19.29
N GLN A 55 21.34 -10.43 -19.62
CA GLN A 55 20.82 -11.64 -18.99
C GLN A 55 21.22 -11.72 -17.51
N LEU A 56 20.29 -12.20 -16.68
CA LEU A 56 20.39 -12.35 -15.25
C LEU A 56 20.39 -13.83 -14.85
N GLY A 57 21.23 -14.17 -13.88
CA GLY A 57 21.17 -15.40 -13.12
C GLY A 57 20.52 -15.20 -11.76
N VAL A 58 20.01 -16.29 -11.18
CA VAL A 58 19.43 -16.30 -9.83
C VAL A 58 20.51 -16.64 -8.80
N LYS A 59 20.74 -15.74 -7.84
CA LYS A 59 21.66 -15.99 -6.71
C LYS A 59 20.89 -16.27 -5.44
N ILE A 60 21.04 -17.49 -4.93
CA ILE A 60 20.38 -17.97 -3.71
C ILE A 60 21.46 -18.30 -2.68
N TYR A 61 21.39 -17.65 -1.52
CA TYR A 61 22.35 -17.81 -0.43
C TYR A 61 21.66 -18.29 0.83
N TRP A 62 22.42 -18.92 1.74
CA TRP A 62 21.93 -19.27 3.08
C TRP A 62 21.75 -18.05 3.98
N GLU A 63 22.69 -17.09 3.91
CA GLU A 63 22.78 -15.97 4.86
C GLU A 63 22.42 -14.61 4.23
N LYS A 64 22.24 -14.57 2.90
CA LYS A 64 21.91 -13.35 2.15
C LYS A 64 20.59 -13.51 1.43
N VAL A 65 19.95 -12.37 1.19
CA VAL A 65 18.71 -12.26 0.42
C VAL A 65 18.92 -12.82 -0.99
N ALA A 66 18.01 -13.67 -1.44
CA ALA A 66 18.02 -14.15 -2.82
C ALA A 66 17.75 -12.97 -3.78
N HIS A 67 18.47 -12.92 -4.90
CA HIS A 67 18.36 -11.81 -5.86
C HIS A 67 18.78 -12.25 -7.26
N PHE A 68 18.35 -11.50 -8.26
CA PHE A 68 18.90 -11.60 -9.60
C PHE A 68 20.25 -10.88 -9.68
N ALA A 69 21.17 -11.43 -10.48
CA ALA A 69 22.48 -10.84 -10.73
C ALA A 69 22.90 -11.03 -12.18
N HIS A 70 23.59 -10.04 -12.75
CA HIS A 70 24.14 -10.16 -14.09
C HIS A 70 25.15 -11.30 -14.20
N HIS A 71 25.13 -12.03 -15.33
CA HIS A 71 26.09 -13.11 -15.61
C HIS A 71 27.53 -12.60 -15.74
N SER A 72 27.73 -11.41 -16.30
CA SER A 72 29.04 -10.75 -16.40
C SER A 72 29.06 -9.43 -15.63
N SER A 73 30.22 -9.09 -15.06
CA SER A 73 30.47 -7.83 -14.34
C SER A 73 30.74 -6.63 -15.27
N THR A 74 30.62 -6.81 -16.58
CA THR A 74 30.90 -5.76 -17.59
C THR A 74 29.77 -4.76 -17.77
N ASN A 75 28.61 -4.99 -17.15
CA ASN A 75 27.44 -4.15 -17.38
C ASN A 75 27.48 -2.94 -16.46
N GLN A 76 27.76 -1.76 -17.03
CA GLN A 76 27.44 -0.46 -16.44
C GLN A 76 25.91 -0.33 -16.37
N CYS A 77 25.27 -1.16 -15.56
CA CYS A 77 23.83 -1.13 -15.37
C CYS A 77 23.49 0.11 -14.55
N THR A 78 22.77 1.04 -15.16
CA THR A 78 22.30 2.27 -14.53
C THR A 78 20.97 2.11 -13.80
N ARG A 79 20.42 0.89 -13.78
CA ARG A 79 19.13 0.59 -13.15
C ARG A 79 19.10 1.05 -11.70
N GLN A 80 18.22 1.98 -11.40
CA GLN A 80 18.10 2.62 -10.10
C GLN A 80 17.12 1.88 -9.18
N PHE A 81 16.11 1.21 -9.77
CA PHE A 81 15.02 0.57 -9.04
C PHE A 81 15.11 -0.97 -9.11
N GLY A 82 15.56 -1.59 -8.01
CA GLY A 82 15.69 -3.04 -7.88
C GLY A 82 14.59 -3.72 -7.06
N GLY A 83 13.72 -2.97 -6.39
CA GLY A 83 12.67 -3.50 -5.50
C GLY A 83 11.58 -4.28 -6.24
N ILE A 84 10.74 -4.99 -5.49
CA ILE A 84 9.61 -5.76 -6.04
C ILE A 84 8.62 -4.89 -6.82
N ASP A 85 8.47 -3.62 -6.42
CA ASP A 85 7.59 -2.62 -7.01
C ASP A 85 8.10 -2.09 -8.36
N SER A 86 9.38 -2.28 -8.68
CA SER A 86 9.97 -1.79 -9.94
C SER A 86 9.34 -2.37 -11.20
N ALA A 87 8.70 -3.55 -11.09
CA ALA A 87 7.99 -4.20 -12.20
C ALA A 87 6.46 -4.06 -12.11
N ASP A 88 5.93 -3.27 -11.16
CA ASP A 88 4.48 -3.18 -10.94
C ASP A 88 3.71 -2.74 -12.19
N HIS A 89 4.32 -1.93 -13.07
CA HIS A 89 3.72 -1.50 -14.34
C HIS A 89 3.57 -2.65 -15.35
N LEU A 90 4.55 -3.55 -15.45
CA LEU A 90 4.45 -4.74 -16.29
C LEU A 90 3.40 -5.70 -15.74
N PHE A 91 3.37 -5.89 -14.43
CA PHE A 91 2.36 -6.73 -13.78
C PHE A 91 0.96 -6.15 -13.98
N ALA A 92 0.79 -4.83 -13.84
CA ALA A 92 -0.46 -4.16 -14.12
C ALA A 92 -0.92 -4.39 -15.58
N GLY A 93 -0.04 -4.18 -16.56
CA GLY A 93 -0.36 -4.43 -17.98
C GLY A 93 -0.78 -5.88 -18.24
N LYS A 94 -0.04 -6.84 -17.69
CA LYS A 94 -0.34 -8.28 -17.78
C LYS A 94 -1.70 -8.63 -17.17
N HIS A 95 -1.98 -8.15 -15.95
CA HIS A 95 -3.24 -8.43 -15.26
C HIS A 95 -4.44 -7.76 -15.92
N VAL A 96 -4.29 -6.51 -16.38
CA VAL A 96 -5.36 -5.81 -17.08
C VAL A 96 -5.69 -6.49 -18.41
N ASN A 97 -4.69 -6.90 -19.20
CA ASN A 97 -4.97 -7.64 -20.45
C ASN A 97 -5.63 -9.00 -20.21
N ARG A 98 -5.25 -9.73 -19.15
CA ARG A 98 -5.96 -10.94 -18.73
C ARG A 98 -7.41 -10.65 -18.33
N TRP A 99 -7.62 -9.58 -17.57
CA TRP A 99 -8.95 -9.14 -17.16
C TRP A 99 -9.82 -8.70 -18.36
N LEU A 100 -9.28 -7.96 -19.33
CA LEU A 100 -9.97 -7.61 -20.57
C LEU A 100 -10.43 -8.88 -21.31
N SER A 101 -9.52 -9.85 -21.47
CA SER A 101 -9.83 -11.13 -22.12
C SER A 101 -10.92 -11.90 -21.41
N ALA A 102 -10.87 -11.96 -20.07
CA ALA A 102 -11.86 -12.65 -19.24
C ALA A 102 -13.26 -12.01 -19.34
N ASN A 103 -13.33 -10.73 -19.71
CA ASN A 103 -14.59 -10.00 -19.93
C ASN A 103 -14.99 -9.95 -21.42
N GLY A 104 -14.33 -10.71 -22.30
CA GLY A 104 -14.63 -10.74 -23.73
C GLY A 104 -14.19 -9.49 -24.50
N LEU A 105 -13.34 -8.65 -23.89
CA LEU A 105 -12.77 -7.45 -24.51
C LEU A 105 -11.42 -7.76 -25.17
N THR A 106 -11.04 -6.93 -26.13
CA THR A 106 -9.79 -7.13 -26.89
C THR A 106 -8.57 -6.79 -26.03
N GLN A 107 -7.57 -7.68 -25.99
CA GLN A 107 -6.28 -7.35 -25.40
C GLN A 107 -5.62 -6.21 -26.16
N ARG A 108 -4.93 -5.33 -25.43
CA ARG A 108 -4.36 -4.12 -26.01
C ARG A 108 -2.86 -4.09 -25.76
N GLU A 109 -2.13 -3.64 -26.76
CA GLU A 109 -0.69 -3.44 -26.63
C GLU A 109 -0.44 -2.29 -25.62
N PRO A 110 0.21 -2.59 -24.48
CA PRO A 110 0.45 -1.58 -23.46
C PRO A 110 1.53 -0.59 -23.92
N ARG A 111 1.28 0.70 -23.69
CA ARG A 111 2.27 1.76 -23.87
C ARG A 111 2.81 2.17 -22.50
N PHE A 112 4.12 2.20 -22.36
CA PHE A 112 4.80 2.56 -21.11
C PHE A 112 5.52 3.89 -21.28
N GLU A 113 5.26 4.84 -20.39
CA GLU A 113 5.98 6.11 -20.29
C GLU A 113 6.77 6.12 -18.98
N GLY A 114 8.07 6.37 -19.06
CA GLY A 114 8.96 6.36 -17.89
C GLY A 114 10.38 6.80 -18.23
N ASP A 115 11.23 6.86 -17.21
CA ASP A 115 12.63 7.30 -17.34
C ASP A 115 13.58 6.13 -17.63
N PHE A 116 13.15 5.17 -18.44
CA PHE A 116 13.82 3.88 -18.64
C PHE A 116 15.27 4.03 -19.13
N ASP A 117 15.52 4.95 -20.06
CA ASP A 117 16.85 5.19 -20.66
C ASP A 117 17.89 5.68 -19.65
N THR A 118 17.43 6.28 -18.53
CA THR A 118 18.29 6.77 -17.45
C THR A 118 18.34 5.81 -16.25
N GLY A 119 17.79 4.61 -16.42
CA GLY A 119 17.69 3.59 -15.39
C GLY A 119 16.54 3.82 -14.39
N GLY A 120 15.62 4.73 -14.72
CA GLY A 120 14.46 5.05 -13.91
C GLY A 120 13.34 4.01 -13.98
N THR A 121 12.11 4.43 -13.71
CA THR A 121 10.94 3.53 -13.67
C THR A 121 9.78 4.11 -14.49
N CYS A 122 8.74 3.30 -14.64
CA CYS A 122 7.49 3.68 -15.30
C CYS A 122 6.74 4.74 -14.47
N HIS A 123 6.31 5.81 -15.14
CA HIS A 123 5.40 6.81 -14.61
C HIS A 123 3.96 6.48 -14.96
N ARG A 124 3.74 5.89 -16.15
CA ARG A 124 2.41 5.65 -16.68
C ARG A 124 2.37 4.45 -17.60
N LEU A 125 1.34 3.63 -17.40
CA LEU A 125 0.91 2.60 -18.34
C LEU A 125 -0.39 3.06 -19.00
N THR A 126 -0.44 3.01 -20.32
CA THR A 126 -1.62 3.35 -21.13
C THR A 126 -2.00 2.16 -21.99
N LEU A 127 -3.22 1.67 -21.86
CA LEU A 127 -3.84 0.76 -22.82
C LEU A 127 -4.80 1.59 -23.69
N PRO A 128 -4.48 1.81 -24.98
CA PRO A 128 -5.24 2.72 -25.84
C PRO A 128 -6.68 2.25 -26.05
N ALA A 129 -7.58 3.15 -26.45
CA ALA A 129 -8.92 2.81 -26.86
C ALA A 129 -8.92 1.92 -28.13
N ILE A 130 -9.91 1.02 -28.24
CA ILE A 130 -10.18 0.22 -29.44
C ILE A 130 -11.68 0.29 -29.71
N GLY A 131 -12.07 0.88 -30.83
CA GLY A 131 -13.49 1.09 -31.15
C GLY A 131 -14.19 1.94 -30.08
N GLU A 132 -15.23 1.40 -29.46
CA GLU A 132 -16.01 2.04 -28.39
C GLU A 132 -15.41 1.82 -26.99
N GLU A 133 -14.40 0.95 -26.85
CA GLU A 133 -13.78 0.68 -25.56
C GLU A 133 -12.86 1.84 -25.13
N PRO A 134 -12.95 2.36 -23.90
CA PRO A 134 -12.21 3.54 -23.48
C PRO A 134 -10.74 3.26 -23.23
N THR A 135 -9.90 4.30 -23.33
CA THR A 135 -8.50 4.26 -22.86
C THR A 135 -8.43 3.97 -21.36
N ILE A 136 -7.57 3.03 -20.99
CA ILE A 136 -7.28 2.68 -19.59
C ILE A 136 -5.88 3.17 -19.25
N LEU A 137 -5.75 3.93 -18.16
CA LEU A 137 -4.50 4.54 -17.73
C LEU A 137 -4.19 4.18 -16.27
N PHE A 138 -2.97 3.71 -16.00
CA PHE A 138 -2.42 3.49 -14.67
C PHE A 138 -1.31 4.51 -14.39
N GLU A 139 -1.49 5.30 -13.34
CA GLU A 139 -0.60 6.40 -12.97
C GLU A 139 0.19 6.07 -11.70
N PHE A 140 1.51 5.98 -11.87
CA PHE A 140 2.48 5.55 -10.85
C PHE A 140 3.21 6.73 -10.19
N THR A 141 3.03 7.96 -10.68
CA THR A 141 3.65 9.13 -10.06
C THR A 141 3.17 9.35 -8.64
N LYS A 142 4.00 10.00 -7.82
CA LYS A 142 3.67 10.37 -6.42
C LYS A 142 3.15 11.80 -6.29
N HIS A 143 3.38 12.62 -7.31
CA HIS A 143 3.07 14.05 -7.34
C HIS A 143 2.53 14.43 -8.72
N VAL A 144 1.72 15.48 -8.78
CA VAL A 144 1.27 16.04 -10.05
C VAL A 144 2.47 16.67 -10.76
N ASN A 145 2.93 16.01 -11.83
CA ASN A 145 4.00 16.50 -12.69
C ASN A 145 3.40 17.19 -13.94
N PRO A 146 4.21 17.86 -14.80
CA PRO A 146 3.71 18.52 -16.00
C PRO A 146 2.94 17.59 -16.95
N GLY A 147 3.29 16.30 -17.02
CA GLY A 147 2.58 15.30 -17.82
C GLY A 147 1.18 15.01 -17.27
N VAL A 148 1.04 14.82 -15.97
CA VAL A 148 -0.26 14.66 -15.29
C VAL A 148 -1.09 15.94 -15.42
N GLN A 149 -0.48 17.11 -15.22
CA GLN A 149 -1.15 18.40 -15.34
C GLN A 149 -1.70 18.61 -16.76
N ARG A 150 -0.97 18.21 -17.81
CA ARG A 150 -1.43 18.26 -19.20
C ARG A 150 -2.69 17.40 -19.41
N LEU A 151 -2.70 16.16 -18.90
CA LEU A 151 -3.87 15.28 -18.98
C LEU A 151 -5.08 15.86 -18.23
N LEU A 152 -4.88 16.45 -17.06
CA LEU A 152 -5.95 17.11 -16.31
C LEU A 152 -6.55 18.29 -17.09
N SER A 153 -5.75 18.98 -17.90
CA SER A 153 -6.19 20.10 -18.73
C SER A 153 -6.87 19.70 -20.04
N GLN A 154 -6.79 18.43 -20.46
CA GLN A 154 -7.33 17.96 -21.75
C GLN A 154 -8.86 17.80 -21.80
N GLY A 155 -9.60 18.05 -20.70
CA GLY A 155 -11.07 18.08 -20.73
C GLY A 155 -11.71 16.76 -21.16
N LEU A 156 -12.61 16.79 -22.14
CA LEU A 156 -13.44 15.65 -22.60
C LEU A 156 -12.65 14.48 -23.20
N ASP A 157 -11.37 14.65 -23.54
CA ASP A 157 -10.47 13.58 -24.03
C ASP A 157 -9.75 12.84 -22.88
N ARG A 158 -10.13 13.11 -21.63
CA ARG A 158 -9.55 12.44 -20.46
C ARG A 158 -9.89 10.94 -20.47
N PRO A 159 -8.95 10.05 -20.13
CA PRO A 159 -9.23 8.62 -20.04
C PRO A 159 -10.36 8.35 -19.04
N GLN A 160 -11.38 7.62 -19.49
CA GLN A 160 -12.54 7.25 -18.68
C GLN A 160 -12.16 6.28 -17.56
N ALA A 161 -11.05 5.53 -17.69
CA ALA A 161 -10.55 4.64 -16.66
C ALA A 161 -9.12 5.05 -16.23
N TRP A 162 -9.02 6.04 -15.35
CA TRP A 162 -7.74 6.54 -14.82
C TRP A 162 -7.50 6.04 -13.40
N PHE A 163 -6.71 4.98 -13.26
CA PHE A 163 -6.30 4.38 -11.99
C PHE A 163 -5.06 5.05 -11.40
N VAL A 164 -5.16 5.51 -10.16
CA VAL A 164 -4.08 6.23 -9.46
C VAL A 164 -3.54 5.44 -8.28
N GLN A 165 -2.22 5.24 -8.20
CA GLN A 165 -1.61 4.49 -7.10
C GLN A 165 -1.43 5.33 -5.83
N ASN A 166 -0.40 6.19 -5.84
CA ASN A 166 0.15 6.87 -4.66
C ASN A 166 0.23 8.39 -4.85
N ASN A 167 -0.64 8.97 -5.69
CA ASN A 167 -0.73 10.41 -5.93
C ASN A 167 -1.96 11.00 -5.23
N SER A 168 -1.83 11.33 -3.94
CA SER A 168 -2.94 11.84 -3.13
C SER A 168 -3.50 13.16 -3.66
N GLU A 169 -2.66 14.02 -4.23
CA GLU A 169 -3.11 15.27 -4.84
C GLU A 169 -3.99 15.01 -6.06
N LEU A 170 -3.56 14.12 -6.95
CA LEU A 170 -4.35 13.72 -8.11
C LEU A 170 -5.67 13.10 -7.67
N VAL A 171 -5.66 12.13 -6.74
CA VAL A 171 -6.87 11.51 -6.19
C VAL A 171 -7.86 12.58 -5.69
N GLN A 172 -7.40 13.55 -4.89
CA GLN A 172 -8.27 14.63 -4.41
C GLN A 172 -8.86 15.47 -5.54
N ARG A 173 -8.07 15.79 -6.58
CA ARG A 173 -8.56 16.55 -7.74
C ARG A 173 -9.61 15.76 -8.52
N LEU A 174 -9.38 14.47 -8.77
CA LEU A 174 -10.34 13.61 -9.46
C LEU A 174 -11.62 13.47 -8.64
N THR A 175 -11.52 13.21 -7.33
CA THR A 175 -12.69 13.10 -6.45
C THR A 175 -13.52 14.39 -6.41
N ARG A 176 -12.89 15.57 -6.42
CA ARG A 176 -13.62 16.86 -6.46
C ARG A 176 -14.29 17.11 -7.81
N THR A 177 -13.68 16.66 -8.91
CA THR A 177 -14.15 16.96 -10.27
C THR A 177 -15.20 15.95 -10.72
N ASP A 178 -14.99 14.66 -10.43
CA ASP A 178 -15.78 13.55 -10.95
C ASP A 178 -16.68 12.92 -9.87
N GLY A 179 -16.64 13.42 -8.64
CA GLY A 179 -17.33 12.84 -7.49
C GLY A 179 -16.71 11.54 -6.96
N HIS A 180 -15.66 11.03 -7.60
CA HIS A 180 -14.90 9.86 -7.16
C HIS A 180 -13.51 9.81 -7.83
N ALA A 181 -12.66 8.89 -7.40
CA ALA A 181 -11.39 8.61 -8.08
C ALA A 181 -11.13 7.11 -8.13
N LEU A 182 -10.67 6.60 -9.27
CA LEU A 182 -10.23 5.22 -9.39
C LEU A 182 -8.78 5.09 -8.90
N ARG A 183 -8.53 4.07 -8.10
CA ARG A 183 -7.24 3.77 -7.51
C ARG A 183 -6.85 2.34 -7.79
N PHE A 184 -5.55 2.08 -7.73
CA PHE A 184 -5.03 0.72 -7.73
C PHE A 184 -3.94 0.57 -6.67
N ARG A 185 -3.70 -0.67 -6.24
CA ARG A 185 -2.57 -1.07 -5.43
C ARG A 185 -2.12 -2.45 -5.87
N MET A 186 -0.88 -2.78 -5.54
CA MET A 186 -0.27 -4.04 -5.94
C MET A 186 -0.08 -4.92 -4.71
N ARG A 187 -0.68 -6.12 -4.74
CA ARG A 187 -0.62 -7.11 -3.67
C ARG A 187 0.26 -8.29 -4.12
N THR A 188 1.14 -8.75 -3.25
CA THR A 188 1.92 -9.96 -3.54
C THR A 188 1.12 -11.18 -3.14
N GLU A 189 0.96 -12.12 -4.06
CA GLU A 189 0.30 -13.41 -3.85
C GLU A 189 1.14 -14.51 -4.50
N GLY A 190 1.70 -15.40 -3.67
CA GLY A 190 2.68 -16.38 -4.12
C GLY A 190 3.87 -15.70 -4.81
N PHE A 191 4.04 -15.97 -6.11
CA PHE A 191 5.12 -15.46 -6.96
C PHE A 191 4.63 -14.41 -7.96
N GLU A 192 3.45 -13.82 -7.71
CA GLU A 192 2.82 -12.85 -8.59
C GLU A 192 2.49 -11.53 -7.86
N ARG A 193 2.45 -10.43 -8.63
CA ARG A 193 2.00 -9.12 -8.15
C ARG A 193 0.63 -8.83 -8.74
N ARG A 194 -0.41 -9.06 -7.94
CA ARG A 194 -1.82 -8.92 -8.29
C ARG A 194 -2.26 -7.45 -8.18
N VAL A 195 -3.18 -7.06 -9.06
CA VAL A 195 -3.78 -5.72 -9.05
C VAL A 195 -5.06 -5.76 -8.22
N ASP A 196 -5.09 -4.99 -7.13
CA ASP A 196 -6.35 -4.62 -6.49
C ASP A 196 -6.71 -3.21 -6.98
N VAL A 197 -7.99 -3.01 -7.30
CA VAL A 197 -8.58 -1.73 -7.72
C VAL A 197 -9.53 -1.23 -6.63
N GLY A 198 -9.72 0.08 -6.58
CA GLY A 198 -10.65 0.67 -5.64
C GLY A 198 -11.20 2.00 -6.10
N THR A 199 -12.39 2.33 -5.62
CA THR A 199 -13.03 3.63 -5.87
C THR A 199 -12.97 4.45 -4.59
N THR A 200 -12.40 5.65 -4.68
CA THR A 200 -12.38 6.63 -3.58
C THR A 200 -13.57 7.56 -3.69
N SER A 201 -14.42 7.58 -2.66
CA SER A 201 -15.58 8.47 -2.54
C SER A 201 -15.18 9.88 -2.05
N PRO A 202 -16.10 10.86 -2.13
CA PRO A 202 -15.87 12.23 -1.64
C PRO A 202 -15.48 12.36 -0.18
N ASP A 203 -15.90 11.41 0.66
CA ASP A 203 -15.52 11.31 2.08
C ASP A 203 -14.10 10.73 2.29
N GLY A 204 -13.41 10.35 1.21
CA GLY A 204 -12.07 9.78 1.23
C GLY A 204 -12.01 8.28 1.52
N GLN A 205 -13.14 7.60 1.71
CA GLN A 205 -13.16 6.16 1.87
C GLN A 205 -12.80 5.46 0.54
N THR A 206 -12.03 4.38 0.61
CA THR A 206 -11.68 3.56 -0.56
C THR A 206 -11.97 2.10 -0.28
N TRP A 207 -12.76 1.48 -1.15
CA TRP A 207 -13.04 0.05 -1.11
C TRP A 207 -12.18 -0.67 -2.13
N TRP A 208 -11.40 -1.65 -1.67
CA TRP A 208 -10.43 -2.38 -2.49
C TRP A 208 -10.95 -3.77 -2.85
N ARG A 209 -10.78 -4.18 -4.11
CA ARG A 209 -11.11 -5.53 -4.61
C ARG A 209 -10.08 -5.99 -5.63
N PRO A 210 -9.86 -7.30 -5.80
CA PRO A 210 -9.09 -7.81 -6.94
C PRO A 210 -9.71 -7.34 -8.26
N ILE A 211 -8.89 -6.96 -9.24
CA ILE A 211 -9.39 -6.50 -10.55
C ILE A 211 -10.23 -7.59 -11.24
N GLU A 212 -9.91 -8.86 -10.98
CA GLU A 212 -10.62 -10.02 -11.52
C GLU A 212 -12.07 -10.13 -11.03
N GLU A 213 -12.42 -9.52 -9.89
CA GLU A 213 -13.79 -9.48 -9.36
C GLU A 213 -14.61 -8.29 -9.91
N CYS A 214 -14.02 -7.48 -10.77
CA CYS A 214 -14.59 -6.21 -11.18
C CYS A 214 -15.03 -6.21 -12.64
N SER A 215 -16.08 -5.46 -12.96
CA SER A 215 -16.50 -5.16 -14.33
C SER A 215 -16.20 -3.70 -14.68
N LEU A 216 -16.02 -3.45 -15.98
CA LEU A 216 -16.02 -2.10 -16.54
C LEU A 216 -17.40 -1.83 -17.11
N GLU A 217 -18.23 -1.08 -16.41
CA GLU A 217 -19.50 -0.61 -16.97
C GLU A 217 -19.22 0.65 -17.76
N ILE A 218 -19.34 0.65 -19.08
CA ILE A 218 -19.11 1.84 -19.90
C ILE A 218 -20.41 2.65 -19.95
N GLU A 219 -20.68 3.47 -18.93
CA GLU A 219 -21.75 4.46 -19.05
C GLU A 219 -21.30 5.55 -20.04
N HIS A 220 -22.10 5.85 -21.06
CA HIS A 220 -21.86 6.91 -22.05
C HIS A 220 -21.93 8.34 -21.47
N ARG A 221 -21.85 8.50 -20.15
CA ARG A 221 -21.85 9.79 -19.49
C ARG A 221 -20.42 10.32 -19.38
N SER A 222 -20.29 11.63 -19.43
CA SER A 222 -19.05 12.40 -19.28
C SER A 222 -18.38 12.26 -17.89
N SER A 223 -18.76 11.26 -17.10
CA SER A 223 -18.21 10.93 -15.80
C SER A 223 -17.63 9.51 -15.87
N PRO A 224 -16.41 9.26 -15.37
CA PRO A 224 -15.86 7.91 -15.32
C PRO A 224 -16.86 6.99 -14.61
N PRO A 225 -17.10 5.77 -15.12
CA PRO A 225 -18.10 4.91 -14.52
C PRO A 225 -17.64 4.44 -13.14
N PRO A 226 -18.53 4.40 -12.15
CA PRO A 226 -18.24 3.68 -10.92
C PRO A 226 -17.97 2.22 -11.29
N MET A 227 -16.89 1.63 -10.77
CA MET A 227 -16.70 0.19 -10.89
C MET A 227 -17.87 -0.51 -10.22
N ALA A 228 -18.70 -1.18 -11.01
CA ALA A 228 -19.89 -1.80 -10.48
C ALA A 228 -19.54 -2.98 -9.58
N LEU A 229 -20.24 -3.03 -8.45
CA LEU A 229 -20.25 -4.20 -7.61
C LEU A 229 -20.93 -5.33 -8.39
N PRO A 230 -20.39 -6.56 -8.42
CA PRO A 230 -21.12 -7.68 -9.01
C PRO A 230 -22.48 -7.80 -8.33
N LYS A 231 -23.54 -7.90 -9.14
CA LYS A 231 -24.85 -8.33 -8.64
C LYS A 231 -24.65 -9.68 -7.95
N PRO A 232 -25.25 -9.91 -6.76
CA PRO A 232 -25.17 -11.20 -6.10
C PRO A 232 -25.71 -12.26 -7.06
N VAL A 233 -24.82 -13.11 -7.57
CA VAL A 233 -25.22 -14.31 -8.30
C VAL A 233 -25.89 -15.20 -7.26
N VAL A 234 -27.21 -15.32 -7.36
CA VAL A 234 -27.98 -16.31 -6.61
C VAL A 234 -27.47 -17.67 -7.08
N ALA A 235 -26.64 -18.31 -6.26
CA ALA A 235 -26.15 -19.65 -6.55
C ALA A 235 -27.37 -20.61 -6.64
N PRO A 236 -27.49 -21.42 -7.69
CA PRO A 236 -28.48 -22.49 -7.71
C PRO A 236 -28.17 -23.49 -6.60
N ALA A 237 -29.21 -23.91 -5.88
CA ALA A 237 -29.09 -24.84 -4.76
C ALA A 237 -28.37 -26.14 -5.18
N PRO A 238 -27.46 -26.68 -4.36
CA PRO A 238 -26.76 -27.92 -4.68
C PRO A 238 -27.71 -29.11 -4.60
N MET A 239 -27.87 -29.82 -5.72
CA MET A 239 -28.50 -31.14 -5.75
C MET A 239 -27.56 -32.18 -5.09
N PRO A 240 -28.07 -33.08 -4.24
CA PRO A 240 -27.25 -34.10 -3.59
C PRO A 240 -26.81 -35.18 -4.57
N ASN A 241 -25.49 -35.38 -4.71
CA ASN A 241 -24.90 -36.46 -5.51
C ASN A 241 -24.74 -37.74 -4.66
N PRO A 242 -25.37 -38.89 -5.00
CA PRO A 242 -25.38 -40.08 -4.13
C PRO A 242 -24.13 -40.98 -4.19
N ARG A 243 -23.02 -40.58 -4.83
CA ARG A 243 -21.88 -41.48 -5.02
C ARG A 243 -20.52 -40.83 -4.78
N ALA A 244 -20.10 -40.83 -3.52
CA ALA A 244 -18.69 -40.82 -3.14
C ALA A 244 -18.51 -41.52 -1.78
N ARG A 245 -18.54 -42.85 -1.78
CA ARG A 245 -17.97 -43.65 -0.67
C ARG A 245 -16.52 -43.96 -1.02
N GLY A 246 -15.62 -43.10 -0.57
CA GLY A 246 -14.19 -43.37 -0.46
C GLY A 246 -13.75 -42.89 0.92
N ARG A 247 -13.35 -43.83 1.79
CA ARG A 247 -12.91 -43.54 3.15
C ARG A 247 -11.61 -42.73 3.12
N SER A 248 -11.72 -41.44 3.38
CA SER A 248 -10.60 -40.58 3.79
C SER A 248 -10.67 -40.39 5.30
N ARG A 249 -9.53 -40.58 5.98
CA ARG A 249 -9.34 -40.27 7.40
C ARG A 249 -9.71 -38.80 7.65
N GLU A 250 -10.55 -38.54 8.66
CA GLU A 250 -10.89 -37.18 9.09
C GLU A 250 -9.61 -36.42 9.51
N PRO A 251 -9.33 -35.23 8.96
CA PRO A 251 -8.31 -34.35 9.50
C PRO A 251 -8.76 -33.87 10.88
N GLY A 252 -7.90 -34.02 11.89
CA GLY A 252 -8.17 -33.47 13.22
C GLY A 252 -8.53 -31.99 13.14
N GLN A 253 -9.61 -31.59 13.82
CA GLN A 253 -10.07 -30.20 13.86
C GLN A 253 -8.93 -29.29 14.33
N ILE A 254 -8.48 -28.40 13.44
CA ILE A 254 -7.51 -27.36 13.80
C ILE A 254 -8.24 -26.39 14.72
N LEU A 255 -7.81 -26.31 15.98
CA LEU A 255 -8.43 -25.39 16.95
C LEU A 255 -7.87 -23.97 16.79
N PRO A 256 -8.68 -22.93 17.09
CA PRO A 256 -8.21 -21.55 17.05
C PRO A 256 -7.09 -21.34 18.06
N HIS A 257 -6.07 -20.59 17.67
CA HIS A 257 -4.95 -20.31 18.54
C HIS A 257 -5.44 -19.58 19.81
N PRO A 258 -4.97 -19.92 21.03
CA PRO A 258 -5.50 -19.37 22.30
C PRO A 258 -5.51 -17.83 22.40
N ARG A 259 -4.71 -17.14 21.58
CA ARG A 259 -4.66 -15.68 21.52
C ARG A 259 -5.84 -15.06 20.79
N ILE A 260 -6.39 -15.74 19.79
CA ILE A 260 -7.61 -15.33 19.09
C ILE A 260 -8.77 -15.38 20.08
N GLU A 261 -8.90 -16.48 20.83
CA GLU A 261 -9.92 -16.64 21.87
C GLU A 261 -9.79 -15.64 23.02
N ARG A 262 -8.56 -15.34 23.47
CA ARG A 262 -8.34 -14.32 24.50
C ARG A 262 -8.72 -12.92 24.04
N LEU A 263 -8.36 -12.53 22.82
CA LEU A 263 -8.77 -11.23 22.28
C LEU A 263 -10.29 -11.16 22.14
N ARG A 264 -10.91 -12.24 21.64
CA ARG A 264 -12.38 -12.34 21.51
C ARG A 264 -13.06 -12.19 22.87
N THR A 265 -12.55 -12.85 23.91
CA THR A 265 -13.11 -12.79 25.27
C THR A 265 -12.94 -11.39 25.88
N ALA A 266 -11.76 -10.77 25.73
CA ALA A 266 -11.51 -9.43 26.25
C ALA A 266 -12.39 -8.36 25.60
N LEU A 267 -12.62 -8.46 24.28
CA LEU A 267 -13.54 -7.58 23.56
C LEU A 267 -15.00 -7.76 24.02
N LYS A 268 -15.44 -9.01 24.25
CA LYS A 268 -16.80 -9.28 24.76
C LYS A 268 -17.00 -8.77 26.19
N GLN A 269 -15.98 -8.83 27.03
CA GLN A 269 -16.04 -8.40 28.43
C GLN A 269 -15.78 -6.90 28.61
N GLY A 270 -15.41 -6.18 27.55
CA GLY A 270 -14.99 -4.79 27.64
C GLY A 270 -13.70 -4.59 28.43
N ASP A 271 -12.87 -5.63 28.59
CA ASP A 271 -11.55 -5.50 29.21
C ASP A 271 -10.57 -4.90 28.20
N TRP A 272 -10.55 -3.57 28.13
CA TRP A 272 -9.76 -2.83 27.15
C TRP A 272 -8.25 -2.95 27.37
N LYS A 273 -7.81 -3.23 28.60
CA LYS A 273 -6.40 -3.44 28.91
C LYS A 273 -5.95 -4.78 28.34
N GLU A 274 -6.71 -5.85 28.57
CA GLU A 274 -6.41 -7.17 28.03
C GLU A 274 -6.60 -7.22 26.51
N ALA A 275 -7.61 -6.54 25.96
CA ALA A 275 -7.84 -6.44 24.52
C ALA A 275 -6.63 -5.79 23.83
N ARG A 276 -6.07 -4.72 24.40
CA ARG A 276 -4.86 -4.06 23.86
C ARG A 276 -3.65 -5.00 23.88
N GLN A 277 -3.38 -5.64 25.02
CA GLN A 277 -2.24 -6.55 25.16
C GLN A 277 -2.35 -7.78 24.25
N SER A 278 -3.56 -8.32 24.10
CA SER A 278 -3.83 -9.46 23.22
C SER A 278 -3.73 -9.06 21.74
N SER A 279 -4.17 -7.85 21.37
CA SER A 279 -4.01 -7.31 20.01
C SER A 279 -2.53 -7.13 19.62
N ASP A 280 -1.71 -6.53 20.48
CA ASP A 280 -0.28 -6.32 20.19
C ASP A 280 0.46 -7.66 20.00
N ARG A 281 0.12 -8.67 20.82
CA ARG A 281 0.71 -10.01 20.72
C ARG A 281 0.21 -10.79 19.50
N LEU A 282 -1.07 -10.65 19.13
CA LEU A 282 -1.62 -11.28 17.94
C LEU A 282 -1.04 -10.67 16.65
N LEU A 283 -0.83 -9.34 16.62
CA LEU A 283 -0.12 -8.66 15.54
C LEU A 283 1.33 -9.15 15.39
N TRP A 284 2.01 -9.40 16.50
CA TRP A 284 3.37 -9.96 16.46
C TRP A 284 3.38 -11.38 15.90
N LEU A 285 2.42 -12.24 16.30
CA LEU A 285 2.28 -13.59 15.77
C LEU A 285 1.97 -13.58 14.27
N LEU A 286 1.05 -12.73 13.81
CA LEU A 286 0.73 -12.62 12.37
C LEU A 286 1.91 -12.16 11.51
N LYS A 287 2.87 -11.43 12.09
CA LYS A 287 4.10 -11.00 11.40
C LYS A 287 5.18 -12.09 11.30
N GLY A 288 5.05 -13.20 12.03
CA GLY A 288 6.09 -14.24 12.10
C GLY A 288 5.60 -15.69 12.17
N ALA A 289 4.31 -15.96 12.02
CA ALA A 289 3.75 -17.28 12.33
C ALA A 289 4.10 -18.36 11.29
N LYS A 290 4.69 -19.45 11.79
CA LYS A 290 4.62 -20.82 11.25
C LYS A 290 3.55 -21.67 11.98
N ASP A 291 2.73 -21.04 12.83
CA ASP A 291 1.72 -21.71 13.65
C ASP A 291 0.46 -22.01 12.83
N ILE A 292 0.09 -23.28 12.74
CA ILE A 292 -1.02 -23.77 11.91
C ILE A 292 -2.36 -23.16 12.35
N GLY A 293 -2.57 -22.93 13.66
CA GLY A 293 -3.77 -22.30 14.18
C GLY A 293 -3.87 -20.81 13.83
N ILE A 294 -2.74 -20.08 13.83
CA ILE A 294 -2.73 -18.68 13.39
C ILE A 294 -2.91 -18.55 11.87
N THR A 295 -2.30 -19.45 11.09
CA THR A 295 -2.45 -19.43 9.62
C THR A 295 -3.86 -19.80 9.19
N HIS A 296 -4.44 -20.84 9.80
CA HIS A 296 -5.80 -21.29 9.49
C HIS A 296 -6.87 -20.25 9.88
N TYR A 297 -6.68 -19.57 11.02
CA TYR A 297 -7.60 -18.54 11.52
C TYR A 297 -7.13 -17.11 11.25
N ARG A 298 -6.32 -16.90 10.20
CA ARG A 298 -5.71 -15.59 9.90
C ARG A 298 -6.75 -14.49 9.65
N GLY A 299 -7.77 -14.80 8.84
CA GLY A 299 -8.83 -13.84 8.54
C GLY A 299 -9.58 -13.39 9.81
N GLU A 300 -9.87 -14.35 10.70
CA GLU A 300 -10.53 -14.06 11.98
C GLU A 300 -9.65 -13.22 12.92
N ALA A 301 -8.35 -13.53 12.97
CA ALA A 301 -7.39 -12.76 13.74
C ALA A 301 -7.31 -11.31 13.24
N GLU A 302 -7.29 -11.08 11.93
CA GLU A 302 -7.25 -9.75 11.32
C GLU A 302 -8.55 -8.96 11.57
N GLU A 303 -9.70 -9.62 11.53
CA GLU A 303 -11.00 -9.02 11.87
C GLU A 303 -11.08 -8.58 13.34
N LEU A 304 -10.72 -9.46 14.28
CA LEU A 304 -10.68 -9.11 15.71
C LEU A 304 -9.73 -7.95 16.00
N LEU A 305 -8.60 -7.88 15.28
CA LEU A 305 -7.67 -6.76 15.39
C LEU A 305 -8.24 -5.44 14.87
N GLU A 306 -9.08 -5.46 13.83
CA GLU A 306 -9.77 -4.27 13.35
C GLU A 306 -10.87 -3.83 14.33
N ILE A 307 -11.65 -4.77 14.88
CA ILE A 307 -12.64 -4.50 15.92
C ILE A 307 -11.96 -3.88 17.14
N SER A 308 -10.86 -4.48 17.61
CA SER A 308 -10.07 -3.94 18.72
C SER A 308 -9.54 -2.54 18.42
N ARG A 309 -9.03 -2.28 17.21
CA ARG A 309 -8.58 -0.94 16.79
C ARG A 309 -9.68 0.09 16.77
N LYS A 310 -10.90 -0.27 16.36
CA LYS A 310 -12.07 0.62 16.40
C LYS A 310 -12.49 0.89 17.84
N ALA A 311 -12.62 -0.14 18.66
CA ALA A 311 -13.00 -0.01 20.07
C ALA A 311 -12.00 0.83 20.87
N LEU A 312 -10.69 0.60 20.71
CA LEU A 312 -9.64 1.35 21.40
C LEU A 312 -9.54 2.81 20.93
N ARG A 313 -9.88 3.12 19.67
CA ARG A 313 -9.94 4.50 19.16
C ARG A 313 -10.98 5.35 19.89
N HIS A 314 -12.07 4.76 20.36
CA HIS A 314 -13.10 5.47 21.12
C HIS A 314 -12.73 5.70 22.60
N LEU A 315 -11.70 5.02 23.11
CA LEU A 315 -11.24 5.10 24.50
C LEU A 315 -9.97 5.95 24.67
N MET A 316 -9.34 6.37 23.58
CA MET A 316 -8.25 7.33 23.64
C MET A 316 -8.84 8.73 23.89
N PRO A 317 -8.38 9.47 24.92
CA PRO A 317 -8.76 10.86 25.09
C PRO A 317 -8.41 11.61 23.81
N ARG A 318 -9.40 12.23 23.16
CA ARG A 318 -9.14 13.20 22.09
C ARG A 318 -8.31 14.32 22.71
N ALA A 319 -7.04 14.44 22.29
CA ALA A 319 -6.25 15.62 22.60
C ALA A 319 -6.88 16.81 21.85
N THR A 320 -7.75 17.55 22.54
CA THR A 320 -8.31 18.79 22.04
C THR A 320 -7.22 19.86 22.11
N LEU A 321 -6.74 20.30 20.95
CA LEU A 321 -5.92 21.50 20.84
C LEU A 321 -6.82 22.71 21.07
N THR A 322 -6.84 23.23 22.30
CA THR A 322 -7.50 24.49 22.62
C THR A 322 -6.64 25.63 22.08
N VAL A 323 -7.12 26.29 21.03
CA VAL A 323 -6.53 27.55 20.55
C VAL A 323 -6.92 28.65 21.53
N HIS A 324 -5.97 29.12 22.34
CA HIS A 324 -6.14 30.38 23.06
C HIS A 324 -6.06 31.52 22.04
N SER A 325 -7.20 32.11 21.70
CA SER A 325 -7.26 33.42 21.03
C SER A 325 -6.74 34.47 22.02
N GLN A 326 -5.51 34.95 21.81
CA GLN A 326 -5.09 36.20 22.43
C GLN A 326 -5.84 37.35 21.74
N GLU A 327 -6.78 37.94 22.47
CA GLU A 327 -7.37 39.24 22.16
C GLU A 327 -6.25 40.28 22.05
N ARG A 328 -6.06 40.82 20.84
CA ARG A 328 -5.31 42.06 20.64
C ARG A 328 -6.13 43.22 21.21
N VAL A 329 -5.74 43.68 22.39
CA VAL A 329 -6.09 45.00 22.88
C VAL A 329 -5.32 46.02 22.04
N THR A 330 -6.07 46.85 21.30
CA THR A 330 -5.58 48.04 20.61
C THR A 330 -5.10 49.08 21.63
N ALA A 331 -3.83 49.46 21.56
CA ALA A 331 -3.28 50.62 22.25
C ALA A 331 -3.25 51.85 21.31
N PRO A 332 -3.50 53.07 21.82
CA PRO A 332 -3.62 54.26 21.00
C PRO A 332 -2.27 54.87 20.61
N SER A 333 -2.31 55.51 19.45
CA SER A 333 -1.29 56.34 18.82
C SER A 333 -0.74 57.45 19.73
N THR A 334 0.59 57.53 19.84
CA THR A 334 1.32 58.76 20.17
C THR A 334 2.58 58.86 19.31
N THR A 335 2.57 59.81 18.37
CA THR A 335 3.78 60.45 17.80
C THR A 335 4.45 61.31 18.87
N PRO A 336 5.80 61.40 18.93
CA PRO A 336 6.47 62.52 18.24
C PRO A 336 7.94 62.31 17.75
N VAL A 337 8.24 63.08 16.69
CA VAL A 337 9.50 63.82 16.35
C VAL A 337 10.78 63.05 15.92
N PRO A 338 11.40 63.44 14.78
CA PRO A 338 12.63 62.83 14.24
C PRO A 338 13.89 63.68 14.44
N ALA A 339 15.06 63.03 14.52
CA ALA A 339 16.38 63.42 13.96
C ALA A 339 17.53 62.63 14.65
N PRO A 340 18.76 62.56 14.08
CA PRO A 340 19.14 62.59 12.68
C PRO A 340 20.04 61.41 12.26
N ARG A 341 20.11 61.29 10.93
CA ARG A 341 20.97 60.48 10.07
C ARG A 341 22.46 60.47 10.51
N GLN A 342 23.05 59.28 10.65
CA GLN A 342 24.48 59.09 10.45
C GLN A 342 24.77 57.88 9.55
N SER A 343 25.78 58.12 8.73
CA SER A 343 26.28 57.47 7.53
C SER A 343 26.74 56.01 7.68
N GLN A 344 26.44 55.22 6.63
CA GLN A 344 27.19 54.00 6.28
C GLN A 344 28.64 54.32 5.91
N PRO A 345 29.53 53.33 6.05
CA PRO A 345 30.35 52.95 4.91
C PRO A 345 30.33 51.44 4.63
N THR A 346 30.30 51.13 3.34
CA THR A 346 30.54 49.82 2.71
C THR A 346 32.06 49.54 2.54
N PRO A 347 32.48 48.50 1.81
CA PRO A 347 32.89 47.20 2.34
C PRO A 347 34.40 46.93 2.17
N LYS A 348 34.94 45.92 2.87
CA LYS A 348 36.23 45.33 2.50
C LYS A 348 36.16 43.81 2.44
N THR A 349 36.62 43.33 1.29
CA THR A 349 36.75 41.98 0.80
C THR A 349 38.01 41.30 1.38
N ALA A 350 37.98 39.96 1.33
CA ALA A 350 39.09 39.00 1.27
C ALA A 350 39.67 38.46 2.60
N GLY A 351 39.63 37.12 2.72
CA GLY A 351 40.37 36.35 3.71
C GLY A 351 39.83 34.93 3.96
N ILE A 352 40.10 33.99 3.04
CA ILE A 352 40.17 32.53 3.29
C ILE A 352 41.51 32.32 4.08
N PRO A 353 41.67 31.40 5.08
CA PRO A 353 41.56 29.96 4.85
C PRO A 353 41.27 28.98 6.02
N THR A 354 40.97 27.75 5.60
CA THR A 354 41.35 26.44 6.19
C THR A 354 40.84 25.99 7.57
N GLN A 355 40.07 24.89 7.54
CA GLN A 355 40.05 23.78 8.50
C GLN A 355 41.47 23.22 8.77
N PRO A 356 41.80 22.58 9.93
CA PRO A 356 41.19 21.28 10.28
C PRO A 356 41.15 20.83 11.78
N ARG A 357 40.47 19.70 11.95
CA ARG A 357 40.71 18.57 12.90
C ARG A 357 40.19 18.60 14.35
N ARG A 358 39.35 17.59 14.59
CA ARG A 358 39.35 16.60 15.71
C ARG A 358 39.82 17.08 17.10
N SER A 359 38.97 16.90 18.11
CA SER A 359 39.21 15.91 19.16
C SER A 359 38.02 15.73 20.11
N LYS A 360 37.96 14.53 20.67
CA LYS A 360 37.02 14.02 21.67
C LYS A 360 37.35 14.58 23.05
N ASN A 361 36.33 14.83 23.87
CA ASN A 361 36.23 14.45 25.30
C ASN A 361 34.92 15.03 25.85
N LYS A 362 33.92 14.22 26.20
CA LYS A 362 33.79 13.45 27.44
C LYS A 362 34.01 14.32 28.68
N LYS A 363 32.92 14.87 29.22
CA LYS A 363 32.81 15.16 30.65
C LYS A 363 31.37 15.04 31.14
N GLN A 364 31.19 14.09 32.05
CA GLN A 364 30.08 14.01 32.99
C GLN A 364 29.99 15.30 33.80
N ASN A 365 28.78 15.77 34.13
CA ASN A 365 28.24 15.65 35.49
C ASN A 365 26.92 16.41 35.67
N ARG A 366 26.00 15.78 36.43
CA ARG A 366 25.09 16.36 37.45
C ARG A 366 24.02 17.35 36.93
N ARG A 367 22.81 17.47 37.49
CA ARG A 367 22.04 16.86 38.60
C ARG A 367 20.64 17.51 38.52
N ARG A 368 19.62 16.80 39.06
CA ARG A 368 18.35 17.32 39.66
C ARG A 368 17.36 17.96 38.68
N GLY A 369 16.17 17.40 38.52
CA GLY A 369 14.99 17.53 39.41
C GLY A 369 13.87 18.11 38.50
N SER A 370 12.58 17.85 38.61
CA SER A 370 11.73 17.42 39.71
C SER A 370 10.51 16.70 39.13
N THR A 371 10.01 15.73 39.87
CA THR A 371 8.67 15.14 39.71
C THR A 371 7.63 16.09 40.28
N SER A 372 6.54 16.33 39.56
CA SER A 372 5.29 16.76 40.17
C SER A 372 4.11 16.09 39.45
N ALA A 373 3.37 15.30 40.21
CA ALA A 373 2.15 14.63 39.83
C ALA A 373 0.98 15.42 40.44
N VAL A 374 -0.09 15.61 39.66
CA VAL A 374 -1.40 16.08 40.16
C VAL A 374 -2.47 15.17 39.53
N PRO A 375 -3.46 14.69 40.31
CA PRO A 375 -4.41 13.66 39.87
C PRO A 375 -5.60 14.27 39.14
N ALA A 376 -6.03 13.64 38.04
CA ALA A 376 -7.26 14.00 37.35
C ALA A 376 -8.43 13.14 37.87
N GLN A 377 -9.48 13.85 38.28
CA GLN A 377 -10.75 13.32 38.76
C GLN A 377 -11.48 12.51 37.67
N ARG A 378 -12.14 11.44 38.12
CA ARG A 378 -13.05 10.58 37.36
C ARG A 378 -14.35 11.35 37.11
N SER A 379 -14.71 11.57 35.84
CA SER A 379 -16.12 11.82 35.49
C SER A 379 -16.69 10.59 34.79
N GLU A 380 -17.72 10.03 35.40
CA GLU A 380 -18.60 9.04 34.81
C GLU A 380 -19.49 9.75 33.78
N LEU A 381 -19.39 9.35 32.52
CA LEU A 381 -20.46 9.54 31.56
C LEU A 381 -20.53 8.31 30.66
N ALA A 382 -21.63 7.59 30.84
CA ALA A 382 -21.94 6.30 30.26
C ALA A 382 -21.88 6.34 28.72
N THR A 383 -21.14 5.37 28.18
CA THR A 383 -21.15 4.98 26.78
C THR A 383 -22.40 4.14 26.52
N LYS A 384 -23.35 4.67 25.74
CA LYS A 384 -24.26 3.82 24.98
C LYS A 384 -23.47 3.30 23.78
N VAL A 385 -22.83 2.14 23.97
CA VAL A 385 -22.38 1.31 22.85
C VAL A 385 -23.63 0.77 22.17
N ASP A 386 -23.62 0.79 20.84
CA ASP A 386 -24.73 0.35 20.01
C ASP A 386 -24.95 -1.18 20.18
N GLU A 387 -25.80 -1.56 21.14
CA GLU A 387 -26.18 -2.95 21.43
C GLU A 387 -26.70 -3.68 20.18
N ASN A 388 -27.22 -2.94 19.19
CA ASN A 388 -27.62 -3.52 17.90
C ASN A 388 -26.45 -4.07 17.08
N ALA A 389 -25.24 -3.54 17.22
CA ALA A 389 -24.07 -4.04 16.51
C ALA A 389 -23.62 -5.41 17.06
N LEU A 390 -23.75 -5.62 18.39
CA LEU A 390 -23.44 -6.88 19.04
C LEU A 390 -24.52 -7.94 18.80
N LEU A 391 -25.80 -7.55 18.79
CA LEU A 391 -26.91 -8.44 18.45
C LEU A 391 -26.85 -8.92 16.99
N LYS A 392 -26.53 -8.04 16.04
CA LYS A 392 -26.34 -8.41 14.62
C LYS A 392 -25.16 -9.34 14.38
N LEU A 393 -24.14 -9.26 15.23
CA LEU A 393 -23.03 -10.21 15.24
C LEU A 393 -23.48 -11.57 15.75
N GLN A 394 -24.27 -11.61 16.83
CA GLN A 394 -24.76 -12.86 17.42
C GLN A 394 -25.73 -13.62 16.49
N GLU A 395 -26.59 -12.92 15.74
CA GLU A 395 -27.45 -13.53 14.71
C GLU A 395 -26.64 -14.13 13.56
N ARG A 396 -25.58 -13.46 13.11
CA ARG A 396 -24.66 -14.00 12.09
C ARG A 396 -23.91 -15.25 12.57
N PHE A 397 -23.58 -15.32 13.86
CA PHE A 397 -22.92 -16.48 14.46
C PHE A 397 -23.83 -17.70 14.62
N ASN A 398 -25.12 -17.52 14.91
CA ASN A 398 -26.05 -18.63 15.05
C ASN A 398 -26.43 -19.25 13.68
N ASN A 399 -26.45 -18.45 12.62
CA ASN A 399 -26.74 -18.91 11.26
C ASN A 399 -25.57 -19.62 10.55
N GLN A 400 -24.39 -19.69 11.15
CA GLN A 400 -23.23 -20.45 10.64
C GLN A 400 -23.03 -21.81 11.33
N ARG A 401 -23.93 -22.20 12.25
CA ARG A 401 -23.89 -23.47 12.99
C ARG A 401 -25.00 -24.47 12.62
N GLN A 402 -25.81 -24.14 11.61
CA GLN A 402 -26.71 -25.06 10.91
C GLN A 402 -26.18 -25.24 9.48
#